data_AF-A0A920BCU4-F1
#
_entry.id   AF-A0A920BCU4-F1
#
_cell.length_a   1.000
_cell.length_b   1.000
_cell.length_c   1.000
_cell.angle_alpha   90.00
_cell.angle_beta   90.00
_cell.angle_gamma   90.00
#
_symmetry.space_group_name_H-M   'P 1'
#
loop_
_entity.id
_entity.type
_entity.pdbx_description
1 polymer ?
#
loop_
_entity_poly.entity_id
_entity_poly.type
_entity_poly.pdbx_seq_one_letter_code
_entity_poly.pdbx_strand_id
1 'polypeptide(L)'
;MLVSRPSHTLKNSLIFLSERPRKRSRKYRAKRLINSEQFWDLIFDLIQKGQNLPAISKALDVPYRTLWGWINESDENRQRYDGARKEQDEMIRLKILDYEAKNLFFK
;
A
#
# COMPACT_ATOMS: atom_id res chain seq x y z
N MET A 1 -49.97 -3.26 39.28
CA MET A 1 -49.68 -1.84 38.93
C MET A 1 -48.71 -1.32 39.99
N LEU A 2 -47.59 -0.64 39.77
CA LEU A 2 -46.79 -0.28 38.59
C LEU A 2 -45.38 -0.06 39.21
N VAL A 3 -44.40 -0.86 38.80
CA VAL A 3 -43.04 -0.84 39.39
C VAL A 3 -42.27 0.33 38.78
N SER A 4 -41.76 1.25 39.60
CA SER A 4 -40.95 2.38 39.15
C SER A 4 -39.68 1.88 38.44
N ARG A 5 -39.55 2.18 37.16
CA ARG A 5 -38.35 1.92 36.36
C ARG A 5 -37.32 3.03 36.62
N PRO A 6 -36.05 2.72 36.91
CA PRO A 6 -35.01 3.74 36.94
C PRO A 6 -34.73 4.21 35.52
N SER A 7 -34.79 5.53 35.32
CA SER A 7 -34.51 6.22 34.06
C SER A 7 -33.09 5.96 33.59
N HIS A 8 -32.93 5.09 32.58
CA HIS A 8 -31.69 4.94 31.82
C HIS A 8 -31.53 6.13 30.85
N THR A 9 -31.20 7.31 31.34
CA THR A 9 -30.96 8.50 30.50
C THR A 9 -29.69 9.25 30.84
N LEU A 10 -28.60 8.55 31.20
CA LEU A 10 -27.26 9.18 31.32
C LEU A 10 -26.12 8.22 30.90
N LYS A 11 -26.17 7.66 29.69
CA LYS A 11 -24.99 6.97 29.11
C LYS A 11 -24.64 7.35 27.65
N ASN A 12 -25.43 8.20 27.01
CA ASN A 12 -25.24 8.50 25.57
C ASN A 12 -24.53 9.82 25.27
N SER A 13 -24.08 10.58 26.26
CA SER A 13 -23.38 11.86 26.04
C SER A 13 -21.85 11.76 26.04
N LEU A 14 -21.26 10.60 26.35
CA LEU A 14 -19.80 10.43 26.46
C LEU A 14 -19.15 9.59 25.35
N ILE A 15 -19.90 9.24 24.30
CA ILE A 15 -19.39 8.45 23.15
C ILE A 15 -19.34 9.30 21.86
N PHE A 16 -19.76 10.58 21.91
CA PHE A 16 -19.89 11.40 20.69
C PHE A 16 -18.63 12.18 20.29
N LEU A 17 -17.57 12.21 21.11
CA LEU A 17 -16.41 13.09 20.89
C LEU A 17 -15.09 12.41 20.49
N SER A 18 -15.01 11.08 20.38
CA SER A 18 -13.72 10.41 20.11
C SER A 18 -13.58 9.73 18.74
N GLU A 19 -14.64 9.56 17.93
CA GLU A 19 -14.56 8.63 16.78
C GLU A 19 -14.46 9.24 15.37
N ARG A 20 -14.57 10.55 15.14
CA ARG A 20 -14.60 11.06 13.75
C ARG A 20 -13.76 12.32 13.49
N PRO A 21 -12.45 12.13 13.29
CA PRO A 21 -11.72 12.83 12.22
C PRO A 21 -10.79 11.93 11.37
N ARG A 22 -10.70 10.61 11.63
CA ARG A 22 -9.72 9.72 10.96
C ARG A 22 -9.96 9.53 9.46
N LYS A 23 -11.21 9.29 9.03
CA LYS A 23 -11.54 9.01 7.62
C LYS A 23 -11.24 10.19 6.70
N ARG A 24 -11.50 11.42 7.15
CA ARG A 24 -11.25 12.65 6.38
C ARG A 24 -9.74 12.85 6.20
N SER A 25 -8.97 12.76 7.28
CA SER A 25 -7.50 12.89 7.26
C SER A 25 -6.82 11.87 6.32
N ARG A 26 -7.22 10.59 6.36
CA ARG A 26 -6.66 9.55 5.47
C ARG A 26 -6.91 9.85 3.99
N LYS A 27 -8.13 10.30 3.63
CA LYS A 27 -8.49 10.67 2.25
C LYS A 27 -7.68 11.87 1.75
N TYR A 28 -7.45 12.88 2.59
CA TYR A 28 -6.63 14.04 2.22
C TYR A 28 -5.15 13.66 2.07
N ARG A 29 -4.61 12.81 2.95
CA ARG A 29 -3.23 12.30 2.82
C ARG A 29 -3.05 11.52 1.52
N ALA A 30 -3.95 10.60 1.22
CA ALA A 30 -3.96 9.83 -0.03
C ALA A 30 -3.96 10.73 -1.28
N LYS A 31 -4.80 11.77 -1.32
CA LYS A 31 -4.83 12.74 -2.42
C LYS A 31 -3.55 13.55 -2.58
N ARG A 32 -2.79 13.77 -1.51
CA ARG A 32 -1.49 14.46 -1.61
C ARG A 32 -0.41 13.54 -2.19
N LEU A 33 -0.45 12.26 -1.84
CA LEU A 33 0.52 11.27 -2.31
C LEU A 33 0.38 11.01 -3.81
N ILE A 34 -0.84 10.82 -4.30
CA ILE A 34 -1.09 10.52 -5.73
C ILE A 34 -0.63 11.64 -6.67
N ASN A 35 -0.67 12.89 -6.21
CA ASN A 35 -0.27 14.08 -6.98
C ASN A 35 1.24 14.37 -6.90
N SER A 36 2.03 13.54 -6.23
CA SER A 36 3.47 13.72 -6.09
C SER A 36 4.21 12.78 -7.05
N GLU A 37 5.01 13.32 -7.97
CA GLU A 37 5.85 12.51 -8.86
C GLU A 37 6.87 11.67 -8.08
N GLN A 38 7.52 12.29 -7.08
CA GLN A 38 8.49 11.62 -6.19
C GLN A 38 7.90 10.38 -5.48
N PHE A 39 6.59 10.39 -5.21
CA PHE A 39 5.91 9.24 -4.62
C PHE A 39 5.90 8.05 -5.57
N TRP A 40 5.65 8.29 -6.85
CA TRP A 40 5.63 7.26 -7.89
C TRP A 40 7.03 6.74 -8.20
N ASP A 41 8.02 7.64 -8.30
CA ASP A 41 9.42 7.27 -8.48
C ASP A 41 9.88 6.31 -7.37
N LEU A 42 9.58 6.64 -6.11
CA LEU A 42 9.91 5.78 -4.97
C LEU A 42 9.27 4.39 -5.09
N ILE A 43 8.00 4.32 -5.48
CA ILE A 43 7.29 3.03 -5.60
C ILE A 43 7.95 2.15 -6.66
N PHE A 44 8.22 2.70 -7.84
CA PHE A 44 8.77 1.92 -8.95
C PHE A 44 10.24 1.53 -8.69
N ASP A 45 11.02 2.41 -8.07
CA ASP A 45 12.37 2.09 -7.60
C ASP A 45 12.37 0.92 -6.59
N LEU A 46 11.42 0.91 -5.66
CA LEU A 46 11.30 -0.17 -4.67
C LEU A 46 10.95 -1.50 -5.34
N ILE A 47 10.10 -1.49 -6.37
CA ILE A 47 9.76 -2.68 -7.16
C ILE A 47 10.99 -3.21 -7.90
N GLN A 48 11.72 -2.34 -8.61
CA GLN A 48 12.97 -2.72 -9.28
C GLN A 48 13.97 -3.34 -8.30
N LYS A 49 14.07 -2.80 -7.08
CA LYS A 49 14.94 -3.31 -6.00
C LYS A 49 14.47 -4.64 -5.39
N GLY A 50 13.33 -5.17 -5.82
CA GLY A 50 12.86 -6.48 -5.40
C GLY A 50 11.66 -6.48 -4.44
N GLN A 51 11.15 -5.31 -4.03
CA GLN A 51 9.98 -5.25 -3.16
C GLN A 51 8.71 -5.59 -3.93
N ASN A 52 7.74 -6.20 -3.24
CA ASN A 52 6.42 -6.45 -3.82
C ASN A 52 5.42 -5.35 -3.41
N LEU A 53 4.42 -5.13 -4.26
CA LEU A 53 3.41 -4.10 -4.06
C LEU A 53 2.65 -4.23 -2.72
N PRO A 54 2.32 -5.44 -2.21
CA PRO A 54 1.75 -5.60 -0.86
C PRO A 54 2.66 -5.12 0.27
N ALA A 55 3.99 -5.33 0.20
CA ALA A 55 4.94 -4.85 1.19
C ALA A 55 5.03 -3.32 1.17
N ILE A 56 5.10 -2.73 -0.03
CA ILE A 56 5.11 -1.27 -0.23
C ILE A 56 3.81 -0.64 0.31
N SER A 57 2.66 -1.25 0.01
CA SER A 57 1.34 -0.84 0.53
C SER A 57 1.32 -0.76 2.07
N LYS A 58 1.89 -1.76 2.75
CA LYS A 58 2.00 -1.76 4.22
C LYS A 58 2.91 -0.64 4.71
N ALA A 59 4.07 -0.46 4.10
CA ALA A 59 5.05 0.56 4.49
C ALA A 59 4.49 1.99 4.36
N LEU A 60 3.64 2.24 3.36
CA LEU A 60 3.03 3.54 3.10
C LEU A 60 1.71 3.77 3.87
N ASP A 61 1.20 2.78 4.61
CA ASP A 61 -0.16 2.76 5.19
C ASP A 61 -1.26 3.12 4.16
N VAL A 62 -1.07 2.68 2.92
CA VAL A 62 -2.05 2.80 1.83
C VAL A 62 -2.61 1.41 1.55
N PRO A 63 -3.94 1.19 1.58
CA PRO A 63 -4.51 -0.12 1.27
C PRO A 63 -4.09 -0.61 -0.12
N TYR A 64 -3.72 -1.89 -0.24
CA TYR A 64 -3.23 -2.47 -1.49
C TYR A 64 -4.17 -2.22 -2.67
N ARG A 65 -5.48 -2.44 -2.49
CA ARG A 65 -6.48 -2.19 -3.54
C ARG A 65 -6.51 -0.73 -4.00
N THR A 66 -6.26 0.20 -3.09
CA THR A 66 -6.21 1.63 -3.40
C THR A 66 -4.96 1.95 -4.21
N LEU A 67 -3.80 1.47 -3.77
CA LEU A 67 -2.53 1.68 -4.49
C LEU A 67 -2.56 1.04 -5.88
N TRP A 68 -3.09 -0.18 -5.98
CA TRP A 68 -3.30 -0.87 -7.25
C TRP A 68 -4.29 -0.14 -8.15
N GLY A 69 -5.37 0.41 -7.59
CA GLY A 69 -6.31 1.25 -8.32
C GLY A 69 -5.62 2.45 -8.95
N TRP A 70 -4.85 3.22 -8.16
CA TRP A 70 -4.14 4.39 -8.65
C TRP A 70 -3.10 4.09 -9.73
N ILE A 71 -2.42 2.94 -9.66
CA ILE A 71 -1.51 2.51 -10.72
C ILE A 71 -2.26 2.28 -12.04
N ASN A 72 -3.47 1.71 -11.98
CA ASN A 72 -4.29 1.43 -13.17
C ASN A 72 -5.12 2.61 -13.65
N GLU A 73 -5.23 3.69 -12.87
CA GLU A 73 -5.92 4.92 -13.28
C GLU A 73 -5.13 5.73 -14.33
N SER A 74 -3.82 5.49 -14.45
CA SER A 74 -2.95 6.15 -15.43
C SER A 74 -2.19 5.11 -16.25
N ASP A 75 -2.29 5.20 -17.57
CA ASP A 75 -1.54 4.34 -18.49
C ASP A 75 -0.03 4.49 -18.31
N GLU A 76 0.45 5.70 -17.99
CA GLU A 76 1.86 5.96 -17.69
C GLU A 76 2.31 5.18 -16.45
N ASN A 77 1.56 5.28 -15.35
CA ASN A 77 1.89 4.54 -14.12
C ASN A 77 1.84 3.04 -14.32
N ARG A 78 0.89 2.56 -15.14
CA ARG A 78 0.79 1.15 -15.50
C ARG A 78 2.00 0.68 -16.30
N GLN A 79 2.43 1.45 -17.30
CA GLN A 79 3.64 1.14 -18.08
C GLN A 79 4.90 1.15 -17.21
N ARG A 80 5.04 2.15 -16.32
CA ARG A 80 6.15 2.23 -15.37
C ARG A 80 6.17 1.05 -14.41
N TYR A 81 5.01 0.63 -13.91
CA TYR A 81 4.87 -0.56 -13.07
C TYR A 81 5.31 -1.84 -13.81
N ASP A 82 4.83 -2.04 -15.03
CA ASP A 82 5.16 -3.21 -15.85
C ASP A 82 6.66 -3.22 -16.20
N GLY A 83 7.25 -2.06 -16.48
CA GLY A 83 8.69 -1.91 -16.70
C GLY A 83 9.51 -2.31 -15.47
N ALA A 84 9.17 -1.74 -14.31
CA ALA A 84 9.84 -2.07 -13.04
C ALA A 84 9.76 -3.57 -12.69
N ARG A 85 8.61 -4.22 -12.96
CA ARG A 85 8.44 -5.66 -12.77
C ARG A 85 9.29 -6.49 -13.72
N LYS A 86 9.37 -6.11 -15.00
CA LYS A 86 10.22 -6.81 -15.98
C LYS A 86 11.70 -6.73 -15.59
N GLU A 87 12.17 -5.58 -15.16
CA GLU A 87 13.55 -5.40 -14.71
C GLU A 87 13.85 -6.24 -13.46
N GLN A 88 12.93 -6.24 -12.49
CA GLN A 88 13.04 -7.09 -11.31
C GLN A 88 13.14 -8.57 -11.69
N ASP A 89 12.28 -9.05 -12.58
CA ASP A 89 12.26 -10.45 -13.02
C ASP A 89 13.55 -10.81 -13.80
N GLU A 90 14.07 -9.90 -14.62
CA GLU A 90 15.35 -10.10 -15.32
C GLU A 90 16.53 -10.17 -14.35
N MET A 91 16.57 -9.30 -13.34
CA MET A 91 17.61 -9.34 -12.30
C MET A 91 17.57 -10.64 -11.50
N ILE A 92 16.39 -11.18 -11.23
CA ILE A 92 16.23 -12.49 -10.59
C ILE A 92 16.74 -13.59 -11.51
N ARG A 93 16.37 -13.56 -12.80
CA ARG A 93 16.82 -14.53 -13.81
C ARG A 93 18.34 -14.58 -13.91
N LEU A 94 19.01 -13.43 -14.00
CA LEU A 94 20.47 -13.35 -14.08
C LEU A 94 21.15 -13.91 -12.83
N LYS A 95 20.59 -13.66 -11.63
CA LYS A 95 21.11 -14.25 -10.38
C LYS A 95 20.99 -15.77 -10.34
N ILE A 96 19.90 -16.33 -10.88
CA ILE A 96 19.72 -17.78 -10.97
C ILE A 96 20.76 -18.38 -11.92
N LEU A 97 20.94 -17.80 -13.10
CA LEU A 97 21.94 -18.26 -14.07
C LEU A 97 23.37 -18.21 -13.52
N ASP A 98 23.73 -17.13 -12.83
CA ASP A 98 25.04 -17.00 -12.16
C ASP A 98 25.24 -18.07 -11.07
N TYR A 99 24.20 -18.35 -10.27
CA TYR A 99 24.23 -19.40 -9.26
C TYR A 99 24.40 -20.80 -9.87
N GLU A 100 23.66 -21.10 -10.95
CA GLU A 100 23.75 -22.37 -11.67
C GLU A 100 25.13 -22.57 -12.30
N ALA A 101 25.67 -21.54 -12.95
CA ALA A 101 27.01 -21.58 -13.54
C ALA A 101 28.08 -21.88 -12.49
N LYS A 102 28.06 -21.17 -11.35
CA LYS A 102 28.99 -21.42 -10.25
C LYS A 102 28.91 -22.86 -9.76
N ASN A 103 27.73 -23.40 -9.55
CA ASN A 103 27.57 -24.79 -9.08
C ASN A 103 27.97 -25.85 -10.11
N LEU A 104 28.03 -25.51 -11.40
CA LEU A 104 28.51 -26.40 -12.45
C LEU A 104 30.05 -26.42 -12.53
N PHE A 105 30.71 -25.28 -12.30
CA PHE A 105 32.18 -25.17 -12.34
C PHE A 105 32.89 -25.65 -11.06
N PHE A 106 32.17 -25.74 -9.93
CA PHE A 106 32.70 -26.24 -8.65
C PHE A 106 32.31 -27.71 -8.35
N LYS A 107 31.80 -28.45 -9.34
CA LYS A 107 31.62 -29.91 -9.32
C LYS A 107 32.67 -30.58 -10.18
#